data_AF-A0A956W6C8-F1
#
_entry.id   AF-A0A956W6C8-F1
#
_cell.length_a   1.000
_cell.length_b   1.000
_cell.length_c   1.000
_cell.angle_alpha   90.00
_cell.angle_beta   90.00
_cell.angle_gamma   90.00
#
_symmetry.space_group_name_H-M   'P 1'
#
loop_
_entity.id
_entity.type
_entity.pdbx_description
1 polymer ?
#
loop_
_entity_poly.entity_id
_entity_poly.type
_entity_poly.pdbx_seq_one_letter_code
_entity_poly.pdbx_strand_id
1 'polypeptide(L)'
;MTFAKPFASTLTATSNLEAGLTDLAANLVGRLVTPADTDYDELRAIPNLGYDRRPAAIVRVEATRDISEAVNFARTYGIGLGVRGGGHSIAGFSAVEGGIIVDMRTFKGVIIDPIARVGRVQGGATTADIMIPAHEVGLALSTGDTKTVGVGGLTNGGGIGWMVRKHGLAIDNLLKATVVLADGSVVTASPTENSDLFWGIRGGSGNLGIVAEFEFQLAAVREIYGGGLVLPATAEVLRGIVDQISDA
;
A
#
# COMPACT_ATOMS: atom_id res chain seq x y z
N MET A 1 39.51 19.06 -35.20
CA MET A 1 39.88 17.85 -34.44
C MET A 1 38.86 17.67 -33.32
N THR A 2 38.33 16.46 -33.28
CA THR A 2 37.38 15.78 -32.37
C THR A 2 37.53 16.18 -30.89
N PHE A 3 36.53 16.07 -30.01
CA PHE A 3 35.95 14.80 -29.56
C PHE A 3 34.43 14.85 -29.33
N ALA A 4 33.73 13.94 -30.01
CA ALA A 4 32.42 13.46 -29.63
C ALA A 4 32.51 12.76 -28.25
N LYS A 5 31.55 13.03 -27.37
CA LYS A 5 31.36 12.25 -26.14
C LYS A 5 30.96 10.81 -26.50
N PRO A 6 31.40 9.80 -25.74
CA PRO A 6 31.22 8.41 -26.11
C PRO A 6 29.75 7.99 -25.96
N PHE A 7 29.15 7.53 -27.06
CA PHE A 7 27.86 6.83 -27.08
C PHE A 7 27.89 5.47 -26.35
N ALA A 8 29.06 4.99 -25.93
CA ALA A 8 29.26 3.65 -25.41
C ALA A 8 28.79 3.44 -23.96
N SER A 9 28.78 4.48 -23.10
CA SER A 9 28.47 4.32 -21.67
C SER A 9 26.98 4.22 -21.35
N THR A 10 26.12 4.76 -22.22
CA THR A 10 24.66 4.67 -22.06
C THR A 10 24.15 3.31 -22.49
N LEU A 11 24.68 2.78 -23.61
CA LEU A 11 24.32 1.46 -24.15
C LEU A 11 24.63 0.31 -23.18
N THR A 12 25.78 0.35 -22.49
CA THR A 12 26.17 -0.69 -21.50
C THR A 12 25.32 -0.64 -20.23
N ALA A 13 24.89 0.55 -19.80
CA ALA A 13 23.99 0.70 -18.65
C ALA A 13 22.59 0.17 -18.96
N THR A 14 22.05 0.44 -20.16
CA THR A 14 20.76 -0.14 -20.62
C THR A 14 20.83 -1.65 -20.83
N SER A 15 21.91 -2.18 -21.42
CA SER A 15 22.03 -3.63 -21.66
C SER A 15 22.10 -4.44 -20.35
N ASN A 16 22.71 -3.87 -19.31
CA ASN A 16 22.78 -4.51 -17.99
C ASN A 16 21.43 -4.51 -17.28
N LEU A 17 20.62 -3.47 -17.46
CA LEU A 17 19.28 -3.41 -16.86
C LEU A 17 18.32 -4.38 -17.54
N GLU A 18 18.33 -4.50 -18.87
CA GLU A 18 17.49 -5.45 -19.62
C GLU A 18 17.80 -6.90 -19.25
N ALA A 19 19.08 -7.26 -19.16
CA ALA A 19 19.50 -8.57 -18.66
C ALA A 19 19.01 -8.81 -17.21
N GLY A 20 19.18 -7.81 -16.35
CA GLY A 20 18.69 -7.86 -14.98
C GLY A 20 17.17 -8.04 -14.87
N LEU A 21 16.39 -7.37 -15.72
CA LEU A 21 14.93 -7.53 -15.73
C LEU A 21 14.53 -8.94 -16.16
N THR A 22 15.28 -9.56 -17.07
CA THR A 22 15.08 -10.96 -17.46
C THR A 22 15.32 -11.90 -16.28
N ASP A 23 16.40 -11.69 -15.54
CA ASP A 23 16.70 -12.48 -14.33
C ASP A 23 15.67 -12.26 -13.22
N LEU A 24 15.22 -11.01 -13.03
CA LEU A 24 14.15 -10.70 -12.08
C LEU A 24 12.88 -11.47 -12.46
N ALA A 25 12.44 -11.38 -13.72
CA ALA A 25 11.24 -12.07 -14.21
C ALA A 25 11.30 -13.59 -13.96
N ALA A 26 12.46 -14.22 -14.14
CA ALA A 26 12.64 -15.65 -13.90
C ALA A 26 12.57 -16.06 -12.43
N ASN A 27 12.77 -15.13 -11.49
CA ASN A 27 12.77 -15.40 -10.05
C ASN A 27 11.45 -15.04 -9.35
N LEU A 28 10.54 -14.36 -10.05
CA LEU A 28 9.22 -14.01 -9.52
C LEU A 28 8.28 -15.22 -9.56
N VAL A 29 7.42 -15.31 -8.54
CA VAL A 29 6.19 -16.10 -8.59
C VAL A 29 5.16 -15.37 -9.43
N GLY A 30 5.02 -14.06 -9.19
CA GLY A 30 4.16 -13.19 -9.99
C GLY A 30 4.75 -12.82 -11.35
N ARG A 31 4.30 -11.69 -11.91
CA ARG A 31 4.63 -11.28 -13.29
C ARG A 31 5.42 -9.98 -13.33
N LEU A 32 6.47 -9.95 -14.14
CA LEU A 32 7.11 -8.70 -14.55
C LEU A 32 6.40 -8.13 -15.78
N VAL A 33 6.06 -6.85 -15.75
CA VAL A 33 5.48 -6.11 -16.89
C VAL A 33 6.44 -4.98 -17.27
N THR A 34 6.70 -4.85 -18.56
CA THR A 34 7.63 -3.88 -19.15
C THR A 34 6.92 -2.99 -20.18
N PRO A 35 7.53 -1.90 -20.65
CA PRO A 35 6.95 -1.08 -21.72
C PRO A 35 6.63 -1.82 -23.04
N ALA A 36 7.16 -3.04 -23.22
CA ALA A 36 6.87 -3.88 -24.38
C ALA A 36 5.55 -4.66 -24.23
N ASP A 37 5.01 -4.80 -23.01
CA ASP A 37 3.77 -5.50 -22.74
C ASP A 37 2.54 -4.65 -23.11
N THR A 38 1.51 -5.27 -23.66
CA THR A 38 0.30 -4.58 -24.15
C THR A 38 -0.54 -3.96 -23.04
N ASP A 39 -0.44 -4.48 -21.82
CA ASP A 39 -1.17 -3.99 -20.64
C ASP A 39 -0.37 -2.97 -19.80
N TYR A 40 0.85 -2.60 -20.23
CA TYR A 40 1.73 -1.70 -19.49
C TYR A 40 1.09 -0.34 -19.16
N ASP A 41 0.48 0.31 -20.16
CA ASP A 41 -0.10 1.65 -19.98
C ASP A 41 -1.30 1.63 -19.01
N GLU A 42 -2.10 0.56 -19.02
CA GLU A 42 -3.17 0.36 -18.05
C GLU A 42 -2.59 0.15 -16.64
N LEU A 43 -1.58 -0.69 -16.53
CA LEU A 43 -1.02 -1.09 -15.25
C LEU A 43 -0.24 0.03 -14.55
N ARG A 44 0.45 0.90 -15.30
CA ARG A 44 1.16 2.05 -14.70
C ARG A 44 0.22 3.17 -14.28
N ALA A 45 -0.94 3.33 -14.92
CA ALA A 45 -1.87 4.42 -14.66
C ALA A 45 -2.40 4.41 -13.22
N ILE A 46 -2.47 5.58 -12.57
CA ILE A 46 -3.03 5.75 -11.21
C ILE A 46 -4.28 6.65 -11.24
N PRO A 47 -5.17 6.58 -10.24
CA PRO A 47 -6.36 7.44 -10.16
C PRO A 47 -6.06 8.94 -10.24
N ASN A 48 -4.92 9.38 -9.69
CA ASN A 48 -4.51 10.77 -9.78
C ASN A 48 -3.85 11.06 -11.14
N LEU A 49 -4.65 11.56 -12.08
CA LEU A 49 -4.24 11.86 -13.46
C LEU A 49 -3.15 12.95 -13.57
N GLY A 50 -2.81 13.65 -12.48
CA GLY A 50 -1.68 14.57 -12.43
C GLY A 50 -0.30 13.88 -12.54
N TYR A 51 -0.24 12.55 -12.43
CA TYR A 51 1.00 11.77 -12.49
C TYR A 51 0.96 10.72 -13.60
N ASP A 52 1.57 11.05 -14.74
CA ASP A 52 1.76 10.14 -15.88
C ASP A 52 3.23 9.70 -15.97
N ARG A 53 3.67 8.83 -15.04
CA ARG A 53 5.06 8.34 -15.00
C ARG A 53 5.24 7.03 -15.76
N ARG A 54 6.44 6.83 -16.30
CA ARG A 54 6.81 5.63 -17.06
C ARG A 54 7.90 4.83 -16.33
N PRO A 55 7.54 3.85 -15.49
CA PRO A 55 8.52 2.97 -14.85
C PRO A 55 9.18 2.05 -15.90
N ALA A 56 10.43 1.67 -15.67
CA ALA A 56 11.14 0.67 -16.47
C ALA A 56 10.48 -0.71 -16.38
N ALA A 57 9.90 -1.07 -15.22
CA ALA A 57 9.09 -2.27 -15.06
C ALA A 57 8.10 -2.18 -13.89
N ILE A 58 7.10 -3.05 -13.91
CA ILE A 58 6.09 -3.22 -12.86
C ILE A 58 6.13 -4.68 -12.42
N VAL A 59 6.44 -4.92 -11.15
CA VAL A 59 6.42 -6.24 -10.52
C VAL A 59 5.03 -6.47 -9.95
N ARG A 60 4.24 -7.34 -10.58
CA ARG A 60 2.93 -7.79 -10.12
C ARG A 60 3.13 -8.90 -9.10
N VAL A 61 2.91 -8.59 -7.83
CA VAL A 61 3.23 -9.47 -6.70
C VAL A 61 2.18 -10.56 -6.53
N GLU A 62 2.63 -11.80 -6.30
CA GLU A 62 1.81 -12.94 -5.89
C GLU A 62 2.34 -13.63 -4.61
N ALA A 63 3.59 -13.36 -4.22
CA ALA A 63 4.18 -13.85 -2.99
C ALA A 63 5.07 -12.79 -2.31
N THR A 64 5.26 -12.91 -0.98
CA THR A 64 6.20 -12.05 -0.23
C THR A 64 7.61 -12.05 -0.81
N ARG A 65 8.05 -13.18 -1.39
CA ARG A 65 9.35 -13.28 -2.06
C ARG A 65 9.47 -12.31 -3.23
N ASP A 66 8.41 -12.07 -4.01
CA ASP A 66 8.44 -11.15 -5.16
C ASP A 66 8.82 -9.73 -4.72
N ILE A 67 8.38 -9.33 -3.53
CA ILE A 67 8.70 -8.05 -2.91
C ILE A 67 10.20 -7.99 -2.58
N SER A 68 10.75 -9.05 -1.96
CA SER A 68 12.18 -9.15 -1.66
C SER A 68 13.03 -9.11 -2.93
N GLU A 69 12.66 -9.85 -3.98
CA GLU A 69 13.37 -9.85 -5.27
C GLU A 69 13.35 -8.44 -5.90
N ALA A 70 12.22 -7.75 -5.88
CA ALA A 70 12.11 -6.39 -6.39
C ALA A 70 12.95 -5.38 -5.59
N VAL A 71 12.96 -5.47 -4.26
CA VAL A 71 13.80 -4.61 -3.39
C VAL A 71 15.28 -4.85 -3.67
N ASN A 72 15.70 -6.12 -3.73
CA ASN A 72 17.08 -6.49 -4.04
C ASN A 72 17.50 -6.03 -5.44
N PHE A 73 16.60 -6.14 -6.41
CA PHE A 73 16.82 -5.64 -7.76
C PHE A 73 17.04 -4.12 -7.77
N ALA A 74 16.12 -3.35 -7.18
CA ALA A 74 16.27 -1.90 -7.12
C ALA A 74 17.56 -1.46 -6.42
N ARG A 75 17.94 -2.15 -5.34
CA ARG A 75 19.21 -1.91 -4.63
C ARG A 75 20.42 -2.23 -5.50
N THR A 76 20.41 -3.37 -6.20
CA THR A 76 21.53 -3.83 -7.05
C THR A 76 21.77 -2.88 -8.21
N TYR A 77 20.71 -2.38 -8.84
CA TYR A 77 20.81 -1.50 -10.01
C TYR A 77 20.77 0.00 -9.66
N GLY A 78 20.57 0.36 -8.39
CA GLY A 78 20.53 1.75 -7.93
C GLY A 78 19.40 2.57 -8.54
N ILE A 79 18.25 1.94 -8.82
CA ILE A 79 17.09 2.59 -9.45
C ILE A 79 15.99 2.88 -8.44
N GLY A 80 15.13 3.86 -8.75
CA GLY A 80 13.98 4.19 -7.92
C GLY A 80 13.01 3.02 -7.77
N LEU A 81 12.44 2.86 -6.57
CA LEU A 81 11.42 1.86 -6.27
C LEU A 81 10.18 2.57 -5.73
N GLY A 82 9.03 2.31 -6.35
CA GLY A 82 7.72 2.73 -5.88
C GLY A 82 6.91 1.53 -5.41
N VAL A 83 6.05 1.73 -4.43
CA VAL A 83 5.18 0.67 -3.90
C VAL A 83 3.74 1.09 -4.11
N ARG A 84 2.93 0.18 -4.64
CA ARG A 84 1.55 0.45 -4.98
C ARG A 84 0.61 -0.59 -4.38
N GLY A 85 -0.15 -0.17 -3.36
CA GLY A 85 -1.40 -0.83 -2.96
C GLY A 85 -2.55 -0.37 -3.86
N GLY A 86 -3.54 0.35 -3.31
CA GLY A 86 -4.69 0.86 -4.08
C GLY A 86 -4.40 2.02 -5.04
N GLY A 87 -3.21 2.64 -5.00
CA GLY A 87 -2.83 3.75 -5.88
C GLY A 87 -3.42 5.12 -5.54
N HIS A 88 -3.96 5.30 -4.32
CA HIS A 88 -4.61 6.55 -3.86
C HIS A 88 -3.66 7.64 -3.35
N SER A 89 -2.35 7.56 -3.64
CA SER A 89 -1.41 8.59 -3.17
C SER A 89 -1.69 9.93 -3.85
N ILE A 90 -2.11 10.94 -3.08
CA ILE A 90 -2.31 12.30 -3.57
C ILE A 90 -0.99 12.91 -4.07
N ALA A 91 0.12 12.60 -3.39
CA ALA A 91 1.45 13.06 -3.75
C ALA A 91 2.13 12.24 -4.86
N GLY A 92 1.47 11.22 -5.41
CA GLY A 92 2.00 10.42 -6.52
C GLY A 92 3.11 9.45 -6.15
N PHE A 93 3.29 9.10 -4.87
CA PHE A 93 4.37 8.20 -4.41
C PHE A 93 4.31 6.78 -4.99
N SER A 94 3.17 6.38 -5.54
CA SER A 94 2.98 5.09 -6.21
C SER A 94 3.26 5.13 -7.72
N ALA A 95 3.83 6.22 -8.24
CA ALA A 95 4.22 6.39 -9.63
C ALA A 95 5.71 6.78 -9.72
N VAL A 96 6.48 6.06 -10.53
CA VAL A 96 7.94 6.22 -10.62
C VAL A 96 8.36 6.35 -12.08
N GLU A 97 9.27 7.28 -12.36
CA GLU A 97 9.88 7.47 -13.68
C GLU A 97 11.18 6.66 -13.77
N GLY A 98 11.31 5.81 -14.79
CA GLY A 98 12.53 5.04 -15.07
C GLY A 98 12.96 4.01 -14.00
N GLY A 99 12.27 3.95 -12.86
CA GLY A 99 12.47 2.95 -11.80
C GLY A 99 11.53 1.75 -11.94
N ILE A 100 11.33 1.01 -10.85
CA ILE A 100 10.36 -0.09 -10.81
C ILE A 100 9.21 0.19 -9.85
N ILE A 101 8.05 -0.40 -10.13
CA ILE A 101 6.90 -0.39 -9.23
C ILE A 101 6.68 -1.80 -8.68
N VAL A 102 6.65 -1.94 -7.36
CA VAL A 102 6.11 -3.10 -6.66
C VAL A 102 4.59 -2.92 -6.58
N ASP A 103 3.87 -3.61 -7.46
CA ASP A 103 2.42 -3.55 -7.58
C ASP A 103 1.77 -4.70 -6.81
N MET A 104 1.21 -4.34 -5.66
CA MET A 104 0.61 -5.26 -4.70
C MET A 104 -0.83 -5.62 -5.05
N ARG A 105 -1.47 -5.00 -6.07
CA ARG A 105 -2.92 -5.11 -6.30
C ARG A 105 -3.44 -6.54 -6.56
N THR A 106 -2.57 -7.47 -6.95
CA THR A 106 -2.87 -8.91 -7.08
C THR A 106 -2.65 -9.67 -5.77
N PHE A 107 -1.81 -9.16 -4.87
CA PHE A 107 -1.51 -9.70 -3.55
C PHE A 107 -2.48 -9.15 -2.49
N LYS A 108 -3.74 -9.58 -2.59
CA LYS A 108 -4.89 -9.01 -1.86
C LYS A 108 -5.75 -10.03 -1.10
N GLY A 109 -5.18 -11.19 -0.77
CA GLY A 109 -5.83 -12.21 0.04
C GLY A 109 -6.23 -11.70 1.42
N VAL A 110 -7.41 -12.13 1.87
CA VAL A 110 -7.99 -11.80 3.17
C VAL A 110 -8.53 -13.07 3.82
N ILE A 111 -8.16 -13.31 5.08
CA ILE A 111 -8.68 -14.40 5.90
C ILE A 111 -9.24 -13.79 7.18
N ILE A 112 -10.49 -14.12 7.50
CA ILE A 112 -11.18 -13.64 8.71
C ILE A 112 -11.41 -14.83 9.64
N ASP A 113 -10.88 -14.74 10.86
CA ASP A 113 -11.23 -15.64 11.96
C ASP A 113 -12.38 -15.01 12.75
N PRO A 114 -13.62 -15.54 12.69
CA PRO A 114 -14.75 -14.98 13.40
C PRO A 114 -14.70 -15.20 14.92
N ILE A 115 -13.96 -16.20 15.39
CA ILE A 115 -13.87 -16.55 16.81
C ILE A 115 -12.81 -15.68 17.49
N ALA A 116 -11.60 -15.62 16.93
CA ALA A 116 -10.55 -14.74 17.43
C ALA A 116 -10.83 -13.27 17.09
N ARG A 117 -11.71 -13.02 16.11
CA ARG A 117 -11.97 -11.70 15.51
C ARG A 117 -10.69 -11.08 14.96
N VAL A 118 -9.90 -11.89 14.27
CA VAL A 118 -8.63 -11.47 13.65
C VAL A 118 -8.76 -11.52 12.15
N GLY A 119 -8.36 -10.45 11.48
CA GLY A 119 -8.25 -10.40 10.03
C GLY A 119 -6.79 -10.44 9.59
N ARG A 120 -6.39 -11.48 8.85
CA ARG A 120 -5.11 -11.54 8.14
C ARG A 120 -5.29 -11.00 6.74
N VAL A 121 -4.55 -9.97 6.38
CA VAL A 121 -4.82 -9.14 5.20
C VAL A 121 -3.52 -8.85 4.46
N GLN A 122 -3.42 -9.26 3.20
CA GLN A 122 -2.28 -8.94 2.36
C GLN A 122 -2.23 -7.45 2.00
N GLY A 123 -1.04 -6.89 1.84
CA GLY A 123 -0.81 -5.44 1.73
C GLY A 123 -1.42 -4.76 0.50
N GLY A 124 -1.80 -5.56 -0.51
CA GLY A 124 -2.51 -5.10 -1.70
C GLY A 124 -4.03 -4.99 -1.55
N ALA A 125 -4.61 -5.53 -0.48
CA ALA A 125 -6.05 -5.52 -0.26
C ALA A 125 -6.61 -4.11 -0.14
N THR A 126 -7.84 -3.93 -0.60
CA THR A 126 -8.60 -2.69 -0.45
C THR A 126 -9.54 -2.75 0.76
N THR A 127 -10.08 -1.61 1.17
CA THR A 127 -11.13 -1.55 2.20
C THR A 127 -12.29 -2.51 1.88
N ALA A 128 -12.72 -2.60 0.61
CA ALA A 128 -13.80 -3.51 0.23
C ALA A 128 -13.42 -4.99 0.36
N ASP A 129 -12.19 -5.36 0.00
CA ASP A 129 -11.70 -6.75 0.10
C ASP A 129 -11.74 -7.26 1.56
N ILE A 130 -11.61 -6.35 2.53
CA ILE A 130 -11.65 -6.67 3.97
C ILE A 130 -13.08 -6.60 4.52
N MET A 131 -13.77 -5.49 4.26
CA MET A 131 -15.04 -5.19 4.94
C MET A 131 -16.19 -6.09 4.50
N ILE A 132 -16.22 -6.52 3.23
CA ILE A 132 -17.27 -7.42 2.72
C ILE A 132 -17.26 -8.76 3.47
N PRO A 133 -16.16 -9.55 3.48
CA PRO A 133 -16.13 -10.83 4.19
C PRO A 133 -16.19 -10.67 5.71
N ALA A 134 -15.63 -9.59 6.29
CA ALA A 134 -15.78 -9.34 7.72
C ALA A 134 -17.25 -9.14 8.13
N HIS A 135 -18.01 -8.40 7.32
CA HIS A 135 -19.43 -8.13 7.58
C HIS A 135 -20.30 -9.39 7.55
N GLU A 136 -20.00 -10.36 6.68
CA GLU A 136 -20.71 -11.64 6.60
C GLU A 136 -20.73 -12.39 7.93
N VAL A 137 -19.70 -12.21 8.74
CA VAL A 137 -19.56 -12.81 10.07
C VAL A 137 -19.81 -11.81 11.22
N GLY A 138 -20.42 -10.66 10.93
CA GLY A 138 -20.79 -9.64 11.92
C GLY A 138 -19.61 -8.84 12.48
N LEU A 139 -18.50 -8.76 11.73
CA LEU A 139 -17.29 -8.05 12.09
C LEU A 139 -17.00 -6.88 11.15
N ALA A 140 -16.17 -5.95 11.61
CA ALA A 140 -15.69 -4.81 10.83
C ALA A 140 -14.29 -4.39 11.28
N LEU A 141 -13.54 -3.76 10.38
CA LEU A 141 -12.27 -3.10 10.68
C LEU A 141 -12.44 -1.58 10.58
N SER A 142 -11.88 -0.83 11.53
CA SER A 142 -11.73 0.62 11.37
C SER A 142 -10.73 0.89 10.23
N THR A 143 -11.22 1.35 9.08
CA THR A 143 -10.41 1.68 7.90
C THR A 143 -10.78 3.07 7.38
N GLY A 144 -10.62 3.34 6.07
CA GLY A 144 -11.10 4.55 5.41
C GLY A 144 -12.57 4.51 5.04
N ASP A 145 -13.04 5.59 4.43
CA ASP A 145 -14.43 5.76 3.96
C ASP A 145 -14.66 5.29 2.51
N THR A 146 -13.60 4.91 1.80
CA THR A 146 -13.62 4.66 0.35
C THR A 146 -13.22 3.23 0.03
N LYS A 147 -14.13 2.51 -0.64
CA LYS A 147 -14.01 1.06 -0.96
C LYS A 147 -12.70 0.65 -1.62
N THR A 148 -12.17 1.48 -2.53
CA THR A 148 -11.00 1.16 -3.38
C THR A 148 -9.67 1.54 -2.74
N VAL A 149 -9.66 2.19 -1.57
CA VAL A 149 -8.41 2.58 -0.93
C VAL A 149 -7.67 1.34 -0.45
N GLY A 150 -6.37 1.26 -0.75
CA GLY A 150 -5.53 0.14 -0.36
C GLY A 150 -5.14 0.22 1.11
N VAL A 151 -5.24 -0.91 1.81
CA VAL A 151 -4.96 -1.03 3.25
C VAL A 151 -3.52 -0.69 3.58
N GLY A 152 -2.56 -1.04 2.72
CA GLY A 152 -1.14 -0.83 3.01
C GLY A 152 -0.78 0.64 3.23
N GLY A 153 -1.17 1.51 2.29
CA GLY A 153 -0.92 2.95 2.42
C GLY A 153 -1.77 3.59 3.51
N LEU A 154 -3.04 3.18 3.63
CA LEU A 154 -3.98 3.74 4.61
C LEU A 154 -3.53 3.44 6.05
N THR A 155 -3.25 2.18 6.34
CA THR A 155 -2.81 1.76 7.67
C THR A 155 -1.46 2.37 7.98
N ASN A 156 -0.47 2.31 7.10
CA ASN A 156 0.85 2.85 7.47
C ASN A 156 0.85 4.37 7.70
N GLY A 157 -0.13 5.11 7.16
CA GLY A 157 -0.34 6.53 7.44
C GLY A 157 -1.25 6.83 8.66
N GLY A 158 -1.85 5.81 9.28
CA GLY A 158 -2.79 5.93 10.41
C GLY A 158 -4.14 5.30 10.10
N GLY A 159 -4.85 5.87 9.14
CA GLY A 159 -6.15 5.36 8.67
C GLY A 159 -7.33 5.90 9.47
N ILE A 160 -8.02 6.88 8.87
CA ILE A 160 -9.18 7.56 9.43
C ILE A 160 -10.40 7.24 8.58
N GLY A 161 -11.51 6.92 9.23
CA GLY A 161 -12.81 6.71 8.59
C GLY A 161 -13.94 6.72 9.61
N TRP A 162 -15.09 6.18 9.22
CA TRP A 162 -16.35 6.28 9.98
C TRP A 162 -16.30 5.73 11.41
N MET A 163 -15.46 4.72 11.65
CA MET A 163 -15.40 4.01 12.93
C MET A 163 -14.37 4.59 13.92
N VAL A 164 -13.59 5.61 13.52
CA VAL A 164 -12.42 6.08 14.28
C VAL A 164 -12.76 6.55 15.70
N ARG A 165 -13.89 7.23 15.88
CA ARG A 165 -14.30 7.75 17.19
C ARG A 165 -14.57 6.67 18.23
N LYS A 166 -14.95 5.46 17.81
CA LYS A 166 -15.30 4.35 18.71
C LYS A 166 -14.24 3.24 18.73
N HIS A 167 -13.60 2.99 17.59
CA HIS A 167 -12.70 1.85 17.41
C HIS A 167 -11.25 2.27 17.11
N GLY A 168 -10.91 3.56 17.21
CA GLY A 168 -9.57 4.06 16.92
C GLY A 168 -9.23 4.04 15.44
N LEU A 169 -8.00 4.43 15.11
CA LEU A 169 -7.47 4.40 13.75
C LEU A 169 -7.30 2.96 13.24
N ALA A 170 -7.05 2.78 11.94
CA ALA A 170 -6.67 1.48 11.41
C ALA A 170 -5.41 0.93 12.10
N ILE A 171 -4.43 1.80 12.38
CA ILE A 171 -3.21 1.44 13.13
C ILE A 171 -3.46 1.03 14.56
N ASP A 172 -4.54 1.48 15.20
CA ASP A 172 -4.83 1.13 16.60
C ASP A 172 -5.36 -0.29 16.73
N ASN A 173 -5.84 -0.85 15.63
CA ASN A 173 -6.33 -2.21 15.53
C ASN A 173 -5.26 -3.17 14.98
N LEU A 174 -4.05 -2.69 14.66
CA LEU A 174 -2.98 -3.53 14.14
C LEU A 174 -2.37 -4.38 15.27
N LEU A 175 -2.31 -5.70 15.07
CA LEU A 175 -1.73 -6.66 16.01
C LEU A 175 -0.27 -6.96 15.67
N LYS A 176 0.01 -7.19 14.39
CA LYS A 176 1.36 -7.39 13.85
C LYS A 176 1.38 -7.24 12.33
N ALA A 177 2.57 -7.18 11.75
CA ALA A 177 2.78 -7.10 10.32
C ALA A 177 3.99 -7.94 9.87
N THR A 178 3.91 -8.49 8.67
CA THR A 178 5.07 -9.07 7.96
C THR A 178 5.64 -8.01 7.03
N VAL A 179 6.91 -7.64 7.21
CA VAL A 179 7.55 -6.51 6.55
C VAL A 179 8.79 -6.98 5.79
N VAL A 180 8.93 -6.52 4.53
CA VAL A 180 10.16 -6.68 3.75
C VAL A 180 11.00 -5.42 3.89
N LEU A 181 12.21 -5.56 4.42
CA LEU A 181 13.14 -4.47 4.67
C LEU A 181 13.97 -4.12 3.43
N ALA A 182 14.71 -3.01 3.49
CA ALA A 182 15.51 -2.50 2.37
C ALA A 182 16.67 -3.44 1.94
N ASP A 183 17.10 -4.34 2.83
CA ASP A 183 18.08 -5.39 2.52
C ASP A 183 17.44 -6.64 1.88
N GLY A 184 16.11 -6.66 1.74
CA GLY A 184 15.32 -7.76 1.19
C GLY A 184 14.90 -8.80 2.23
N SER A 185 15.33 -8.68 3.49
CA SER A 185 14.93 -9.58 4.57
C SER A 185 13.45 -9.43 4.93
N VAL A 186 12.84 -10.53 5.38
CA VAL A 186 11.44 -10.58 5.81
C VAL A 186 11.41 -10.73 7.32
N VAL A 187 10.72 -9.81 8.00
CA VAL A 187 10.62 -9.79 9.46
C VAL A 187 9.17 -9.65 9.92
N THR A 188 8.89 -10.06 11.15
CA THR A 188 7.61 -9.79 11.82
C THR A 188 7.76 -8.58 12.74
N ALA A 189 6.90 -7.59 12.60
CA ALA A 189 6.80 -6.44 13.48
C ALA A 189 5.56 -6.57 14.37
N SER A 190 5.74 -6.56 15.69
CA SER A 190 4.68 -6.67 16.70
C SER A 190 5.11 -5.98 18.01
N PRO A 191 4.24 -5.87 19.03
CA PRO A 191 4.65 -5.35 20.34
C PRO A 191 5.78 -6.14 21.01
N THR A 192 5.97 -7.41 20.64
CA THR A 192 6.95 -8.32 21.27
C THR A 192 8.10 -8.74 20.34
N GLU A 193 8.11 -8.30 19.09
CA GLU A 193 9.11 -8.66 18.08
C GLU A 193 9.32 -7.48 17.12
N ASN A 194 10.54 -6.99 16.96
CA ASN A 194 10.84 -5.76 16.19
C ASN A 194 9.89 -4.60 16.55
N SER A 195 9.76 -4.31 17.85
CA SER A 195 8.75 -3.39 18.38
C SER A 195 8.98 -1.92 18.02
N ASP A 196 10.22 -1.55 17.74
CA ASP A 196 10.63 -0.28 17.15
C ASP A 196 10.13 -0.12 15.71
N LEU A 197 10.28 -1.16 14.88
CA LEU A 197 9.70 -1.22 13.54
C LEU A 197 8.17 -1.18 13.61
N PHE A 198 7.58 -1.93 14.55
CA PHE A 198 6.13 -1.95 14.76
C PHE A 198 5.58 -0.58 15.13
N TRP A 199 6.27 0.15 16.00
CA TRP A 199 5.96 1.55 16.29
C TRP A 199 6.08 2.41 15.02
N GLY A 200 7.17 2.23 14.27
CA GLY A 200 7.47 3.06 13.10
C GLY A 200 6.48 2.90 11.94
N ILE A 201 6.02 1.68 11.65
CA ILE A 201 5.04 1.44 10.57
C ILE A 201 3.63 1.94 10.93
N ARG A 202 3.33 2.20 12.20
CA ARG A 202 2.05 2.73 12.68
C ARG A 202 2.01 4.27 12.62
N GLY A 203 2.20 4.82 11.41
CA GLY A 203 2.17 6.27 11.13
C GLY A 203 3.34 6.76 10.26
N GLY A 204 4.41 5.98 10.15
CA GLY A 204 5.59 6.31 9.34
C GLY A 204 5.43 6.09 7.84
N SER A 205 4.23 5.78 7.35
CA SER A 205 3.95 5.53 5.92
C SER A 205 4.86 4.42 5.34
N GLY A 206 5.29 4.52 4.08
CA GLY A 206 6.09 3.50 3.40
C GLY A 206 7.61 3.57 3.64
N ASN A 207 8.09 4.24 4.71
CA ASN A 207 9.52 4.56 4.86
C ASN A 207 10.39 3.41 5.39
N LEU A 208 9.80 2.47 6.14
CA LEU A 208 10.56 1.48 6.92
C LEU A 208 10.53 0.06 6.32
N GLY A 209 9.95 -0.08 5.14
CA GLY A 209 9.80 -1.35 4.45
C GLY A 209 8.45 -1.50 3.76
N ILE A 210 8.30 -2.61 3.05
CA ILE A 210 7.07 -2.96 2.34
C ILE A 210 6.30 -3.96 3.20
N VAL A 211 5.13 -3.58 3.69
CA VAL A 211 4.29 -4.49 4.46
C VAL A 211 3.60 -5.46 3.51
N ALA A 212 3.94 -6.73 3.62
CA ALA A 212 3.39 -7.82 2.82
C ALA A 212 2.03 -8.30 3.37
N GLU A 213 1.91 -8.43 4.69
CA GLU A 213 0.70 -8.88 5.38
C GLU A 213 0.51 -8.11 6.69
N PHE A 214 -0.73 -7.82 7.03
CA PHE A 214 -1.16 -7.24 8.30
C PHE A 214 -2.07 -8.23 9.03
N GLU A 215 -1.99 -8.27 10.36
CA GLU A 215 -3.02 -8.88 11.20
C GLU A 215 -3.72 -7.81 12.02
N PHE A 216 -5.05 -7.73 11.90
CA PHE A 216 -5.86 -6.74 12.59
C PHE A 216 -6.81 -7.39 13.59
N GLN A 217 -7.03 -6.72 14.72
CA GLN A 217 -8.18 -6.95 15.57
C GLN A 217 -9.43 -6.35 14.92
N LEU A 218 -10.47 -7.15 14.77
CA LEU A 218 -11.75 -6.73 14.23
C LEU A 218 -12.75 -6.43 15.35
N ALA A 219 -13.60 -5.44 15.11
CA ALA A 219 -14.70 -5.06 15.99
C ALA A 219 -15.97 -5.83 15.64
N ALA A 220 -16.77 -6.18 16.67
CA ALA A 220 -18.09 -6.75 16.47
C ALA A 220 -19.07 -5.64 16.09
N VAL A 221 -19.35 -5.49 14.79
CA VAL A 221 -20.25 -4.49 14.22
C VAL A 221 -21.01 -5.12 13.07
N ARG A 222 -22.32 -5.28 13.27
CA ARG A 222 -23.22 -5.83 12.25
C ARG A 222 -24.04 -4.76 11.55
N GLU A 223 -24.47 -3.73 12.29
CA GLU A 223 -25.35 -2.68 11.78
C GLU A 223 -24.79 -1.31 12.18
N ILE A 224 -24.96 -0.34 11.29
CA ILE A 224 -24.60 1.05 11.51
C ILE A 224 -25.84 1.88 11.19
N TYR A 225 -26.24 2.75 12.12
CA TYR A 225 -27.22 3.78 11.84
C TYR A 225 -26.51 5.02 11.29
N GLY A 226 -26.88 5.46 10.10
CA GLY A 226 -26.23 6.57 9.42
C GLY A 226 -27.14 7.28 8.42
N GLY A 227 -26.72 8.46 8.00
CA GLY A 227 -27.43 9.31 7.05
C GLY A 227 -26.73 10.65 6.83
N GLY A 228 -27.15 11.38 5.80
CA GLY A 228 -26.66 12.74 5.55
C GLY A 228 -27.49 13.77 6.29
N LEU A 229 -26.83 14.75 6.91
CA LEU A 229 -27.46 15.96 7.41
C LEU A 229 -26.94 17.15 6.59
N VAL A 230 -27.84 17.91 5.97
CA VAL A 230 -27.50 19.11 5.19
C VAL A 230 -27.98 20.33 5.97
N LEU A 231 -27.04 21.18 6.38
CA LEU A 231 -27.32 22.40 7.14
C LEU A 231 -26.86 23.64 6.34
N PRO A 232 -27.46 24.82 6.57
CA PRO A 232 -26.99 26.08 5.99
C PRO A 232 -25.53 26.38 6.40
N ALA A 233 -24.72 26.88 5.46
CA ALA A 233 -23.34 27.29 5.73
C ALA A 233 -23.25 28.66 6.43
N THR A 234 -23.90 28.80 7.59
CA THR A 234 -23.89 30.04 8.39
C THR A 234 -22.90 29.94 9.55
N ALA A 235 -22.40 31.09 10.01
CA ALA A 235 -21.49 31.15 11.16
C ALA A 235 -22.12 30.64 12.47
N GLU A 236 -23.45 30.67 12.58
CA GLU A 236 -24.20 30.13 13.71
C GLU A 236 -24.18 28.60 13.70
N VAL A 237 -24.51 27.99 12.55
CA VAL A 237 -24.47 26.53 12.38
C VAL A 237 -23.06 25.99 12.64
N LEU A 238 -22.03 26.63 12.07
CA LEU A 238 -20.64 26.21 12.28
C LEU A 238 -20.22 26.31 13.75
N ARG A 239 -20.60 27.38 14.46
CA ARG A 239 -20.33 27.51 15.89
C ARG A 239 -21.04 26.43 16.70
N GLY A 240 -22.33 26.20 16.43
CA GLY A 240 -23.09 25.15 17.11
C GLY A 240 -22.50 23.75 16.92
N ILE A 241 -21.95 23.45 15.74
CA ILE A 241 -21.24 22.18 15.50
C ILE A 241 -19.96 22.11 16.36
N VAL A 242 -19.16 23.18 16.41
CA VAL A 242 -17.93 23.22 17.21
C VAL A 242 -18.22 23.06 18.70
N ASP A 243 -19.24 23.75 19.21
CA ASP A 243 -19.65 23.68 20.61
C ASP A 243 -20.07 22.25 20.97
N GLN A 244 -20.93 21.61 20.16
CA GLN A 244 -21.32 20.21 20.36
C GLN A 244 -20.14 19.22 20.33
N ILE A 245 -19.14 19.45 19.46
CA ILE A 245 -17.97 18.57 19.37
C ILE A 245 -17.03 18.78 20.57
N SER A 246 -16.96 20.01 21.08
CA SER A 246 -16.05 20.38 22.19
C SER A 246 -16.58 19.94 23.55
N ASP A 247 -17.90 19.80 23.69
CA ASP A 247 -18.58 19.34 24.92
C ASP A 247 -18.70 17.80 25.03
N ALA A 248 -18.24 17.03 24.03
CA ALA A 248 -18.42 15.57 23.90
C ALA A 248 -17.13 14.76 24.06
#